data_AF-A0A6J7FDR7-F1
#
_entry.id   AF-A0A6J7FDR7-F1
#
_cell.length_a   1.000
_cell.length_b   1.000
_cell.length_c   1.000
_cell.angle_alpha   90.00
_cell.angle_beta   90.00
_cell.angle_gamma   90.00
#
_symmetry.space_group_name_H-M   'P 1'
#
loop_
_entity.id
_entity.type
_entity.pdbx_description
1 polymer ?
#
loop_
_entity_poly.entity_id
_entity_poly.type
_entity_poly.pdbx_seq_one_letter_code
_entity_poly.pdbx_strand_id
1 'polypeptide(L)' 'MTGSDWPFSALANGYSTVWRAQQELIATLSIADQEKIARTTAINFYSLEI' A
#
# COMPACT_ATOMS: atom_id res chain seq x y z
N MET A 1 -1.25 0.04 6.38
CA MET A 1 -0.05 -0.12 5.54
C MET A 1 -0.43 -0.95 4.33
N THR A 2 -0.10 -0.50 3.13
CA THR A 2 -0.26 -1.30 1.91
C THR A 2 0.84 -2.35 1.81
N GLY A 3 0.57 -3.42 1.07
CA GLY A 3 1.53 -4.48 0.77
C GLY A 3 1.10 -5.24 -0.47
N SER A 4 2.02 -5.44 -1.42
CA SER A 4 1.69 -6.08 -2.69
C SER A 4 1.58 -7.60 -2.61
N ASP A 5 2.12 -8.21 -1.55
CA ASP A 5 2.30 -9.66 -1.40
C ASP A 5 3.02 -10.29 -2.61
N TRP A 6 3.89 -9.54 -3.28
CA TRP A 6 4.71 -10.09 -4.37
C TRP A 6 5.80 -11.00 -3.79
N PRO A 7 6.04 -12.20 -4.35
CA PRO A 7 5.57 -12.69 -5.64
C PRO A 7 4.24 -13.47 -5.62
N PHE A 8 3.61 -13.72 -4.46
CA PHE A 8 2.38 -14.51 -4.38
C PHE A 8 1.20 -13.90 -5.12
N SER A 9 1.04 -12.57 -5.04
CA SER A 9 -0.04 -11.89 -5.76
C SER A 9 -0.02 -12.12 -7.28
N ALA A 10 1.15 -12.40 -7.86
CA ALA A 10 1.32 -12.74 -9.27
C ALA A 10 0.55 -13.99 -9.72
N LEU A 11 0.13 -14.85 -8.78
CA LEU A 11 -0.73 -16.00 -9.06
C LEU A 11 -2.15 -15.59 -9.48
N ALA A 12 -2.63 -14.42 -9.05
CA ALA A 12 -3.95 -13.90 -9.38
C ALA A 12 -3.90 -12.65 -10.27
N ASN A 13 -2.95 -11.74 -10.04
CA ASN A 13 -2.81 -10.46 -10.73
C ASN A 13 -1.38 -9.92 -10.68
N GLY A 14 -0.99 -9.06 -11.63
CA GLY A 14 0.32 -8.40 -11.59
C GLY A 14 0.46 -7.37 -10.47
N TYR A 15 1.71 -7.08 -10.07
CA TYR A 15 2.05 -6.06 -9.06
C TYR A 15 1.36 -4.70 -9.34
N SER A 16 1.38 -4.25 -10.59
CA SER A 16 0.76 -2.98 -11.00
C SER A 16 -0.77 -2.98 -10.82
N THR A 17 -1.43 -4.12 -11.08
CA THR A 17 -2.88 -4.27 -10.86
C THR A 17 -3.21 -4.21 -9.37
N VAL A 18 -2.43 -4.89 -8.53
CA VAL A 18 -2.60 -4.85 -7.07
C VAL A 18 -2.39 -3.44 -6.53
N TRP A 19 -1.33 -2.76 -6.97
CA TRP A 19 -1.07 -1.38 -6.60
C TRP A 19 -2.23 -0.46 -6.96
N ARG A 20 -2.72 -0.52 -8.21
CA ARG A 20 -3.85 0.31 -8.64
C ARG A 20 -5.10 0.06 -7.80
N ALA A 21 -5.43 -1.21 -7.53
CA ALA A 21 -6.58 -1.57 -6.71
C ALA A 21 -6.48 -1.02 -5.27
N GLN A 22 -5.27 -1.02 -4.70
CA GLN A 22 -5.02 -0.43 -3.38
C GLN A 22 -5.21 1.08 -3.37
N GLN A 23 -4.75 1.78 -4.42
CA GLN A 23 -4.95 3.23 -4.55
C GLN A 23 -6.43 3.58 -4.73
N GLU A 24 -7.17 2.82 -5.54
CA GLU A 24 -8.62 2.99 -5.73
C GLU A 24 -9.39 2.78 -4.42
N LEU A 25 -9.01 1.77 -3.63
CA LEU A 25 -9.65 1.44 -2.35
C LEU A 25 -9.54 2.59 -1.33
N ILE A 26 -8.41 3.29 -1.29
CA ILE A 26 -8.16 4.37 -0.32
C ILE A 26 -8.52 5.76 -0.85
N ALA A 27 -8.93 5.88 -2.12
CA ALA A 27 -9.11 7.17 -2.79
C ALA A 27 -10.17 8.07 -2.12
N THR A 28 -11.12 7.49 -1.39
CA THR A 28 -12.20 8.23 -0.69
C THR A 28 -11.78 8.73 0.68
N LEU A 29 -10.61 8.34 1.19
CA LEU A 29 -10.10 8.77 2.49
C LEU A 29 -9.44 10.15 2.40
N SER A 30 -9.25 10.79 3.56
CA SER A 30 -8.49 12.03 3.64
C SER A 30 -7.06 11.82 3.14
N ILE A 31 -6.43 12.87 2.60
CA ILE A 31 -5.02 12.81 2.15
C ILE A 31 -4.10 12.37 3.29
N ALA A 32 -4.38 12.81 4.52
CA ALA A 32 -3.61 12.41 5.70
C ALA A 32 -3.73 10.91 5.99
N ASP A 33 -4.91 10.31 5.81
CA ASP A 33 -5.09 8.87 6.04
C ASP A 33 -4.55 8.03 4.88
N GLN A 34 -4.64 8.53 3.64
CA GLN A 34 -3.96 7.90 2.50
C GLN A 34 -2.44 7.84 2.73
N GLU A 35 -1.84 8.94 3.18
CA GLU A 35 -0.40 9.02 3.50
C GLU A 35 -0.02 8.08 4.66
N LYS A 36 -0.88 7.95 5.68
CA LYS A 36 -0.71 6.94 6.74
C LYS A 36 -0.68 5.53 6.17
N ILE A 37 -1.67 5.19 5.33
CA ILE A 37 -1.84 3.84 4.80
C ILE A 37 -0.73 3.48 3.81
N ALA A 38 -0.36 4.40 2.91
CA ALA A 38 0.63 4.14 1.86
C ALA A 38 2.08 4.22 2.36
N ARG A 39 2.35 4.97 3.44
CA ARG A 39 3.73 5.26 3.85
C ARG A 39 3.95 5.25 5.36
N THR A 40 3.45 6.25 6.08
CA THR A 40 3.97 6.57 7.43
C THR A 40 3.68 5.50 8.48
N THR A 41 2.62 4.70 8.31
CA THR A 41 2.37 3.56 9.22
C THR A 41 3.49 2.54 9.17
N ALA A 42 3.99 2.19 7.97
CA ALA A 42 5.05 1.19 7.83
C ALA A 42 6.39 1.73 8.36
N ILE A 43 6.70 3.00 8.07
CA ILE A 43 7.89 3.69 8.59
C ILE A 43 7.92 3.61 10.11
N ASN A 44 6.84 4.04 10.77
CA ASN A 44 6.79 4.14 12.22
C ASN A 44 6.81 2.74 12.86
N PHE A 45 6.05 1.80 12.30
CA PHE A 45 5.93 0.46 12.86
C PHE A 45 7.24 -0.34 12.75
N TYR A 46 7.91 -0.27 11.60
CA TYR A 46 9.15 -1.01 11.37
C TYR A 46 10.42 -0.18 11.64
N SER A 47 10.28 1.08 12.08
CA SER A 47 11.39 2.01 12.29
C SER A 47 12.32 2.10 11.07
N LEU A 48 11.74 2.26 9.89
CA LEU A 48 12.47 2.32 8.63
C LEU A 48 13.24 3.63 8.50
N GLU A 49 14.52 3.55 8.15
CA GLU A 49 15.32 4.71 7.70
C GLU A 49 15.11 4.91 6.18
N ILE A 50 14.83 6.14 5.75
CA ILE A 50 14.40 6.50 4.38
C ILE A 50 15.00 7.82 3.97
#